data_AF-A0AAN6RCF3-F1
#
_entry.id   AF-A0AAN6RCF3-F1
#
_cell.length_a   1.000
_cell.length_b   1.000
_cell.length_c   1.000
_cell.angle_alpha   90.00
_cell.angle_beta   90.00
_cell.angle_gamma   90.00
#
_symmetry.space_group_name_H-M   'P 1'
#
loop_
_entity.id
_entity.type
_entity.pdbx_description
1 polymer ?
#
loop_
_entity_poly.entity_id
_entity_poly.type
_entity_poly.pdbx_seq_one_letter_code
_entity_poly.pdbx_strand_id
1 'polypeptide(L)'
;MSTGFSKRKRSDADDGDRGNKYKQQKQFTKRPRQGNNNPYTKRGHPKSESAKSAEEEAQKSINALKSRVRDLSRLLRHTGSDEKNRMPQGIRIERERELESCKHELEERQTAQRESKFKSDIISKYHMVRFFERQKATRTVKRLHKQLAALEDESEKAEKMRSIHNAEVDLNYTLYYPLLKTYVSLYPRQAKDSEKSAEAAPLVDGPKGDVNMWKTVEKAMEDQTLEDLRESREGVIIPGAPARSQPKAAKKSGKSNKTEESKEKTSGAGTNGDEDEDSDDGFFA
;
A
#
# COMPACT_ATOMS: atom_id res chain seq x y z
N MET A 1 64.33 -19.53 -10.68
CA MET A 1 65.32 -19.50 -9.57
C MET A 1 65.88 -18.07 -9.53
N SER A 2 65.76 -17.35 -8.41
CA SER A 2 66.87 -17.05 -7.45
C SER A 2 68.10 -16.42 -8.14
N THR A 3 68.69 -15.27 -7.78
CA THR A 3 68.57 -14.32 -6.64
C THR A 3 69.29 -13.02 -7.10
N GLY A 4 68.90 -11.78 -6.80
CA GLY A 4 69.09 -11.11 -5.51
C GLY A 4 70.56 -10.74 -5.19
N PHE A 5 71.01 -9.49 -5.39
CA PHE A 5 72.07 -8.84 -4.59
C PHE A 5 72.10 -7.30 -4.69
N SER A 6 72.74 -6.62 -3.72
CA SER A 6 72.72 -5.16 -3.54
C SER A 6 74.12 -4.51 -3.45
N LYS A 7 74.14 -3.17 -3.37
CA LYS A 7 75.21 -2.24 -2.93
C LYS A 7 76.23 -1.75 -3.97
N ARG A 8 76.19 -0.43 -4.18
CA ARG A 8 77.19 0.61 -3.80
C ARG A 8 76.67 1.96 -4.33
N LYS A 9 77.05 3.17 -3.90
CA LYS A 9 77.68 3.83 -2.74
C LYS A 9 77.96 5.27 -3.26
N ARG A 10 77.83 6.30 -2.40
CA ARG A 10 78.28 7.73 -2.47
C ARG A 10 79.26 8.12 -3.62
N SER A 11 79.29 9.36 -4.14
CA SER A 11 79.29 10.66 -3.42
C SER A 11 79.19 11.88 -4.36
N ASP A 12 78.81 13.05 -3.79
CA ASP A 12 79.23 14.46 -4.09
C ASP A 12 79.12 15.01 -5.54
N ALA A 13 78.35 16.09 -5.80
CA ALA A 13 78.54 17.54 -5.50
C ALA A 13 79.17 18.27 -6.71
N ASP A 14 79.05 19.58 -6.97
CA ASP A 14 78.24 20.69 -6.45
C ASP A 14 78.15 21.76 -7.60
N ASP A 15 77.52 22.94 -7.57
CA ASP A 15 76.74 23.75 -6.60
C ASP A 15 75.71 24.56 -7.44
N GLY A 16 74.78 25.27 -6.81
CA GLY A 16 74.51 26.65 -7.23
C GLY A 16 73.06 27.00 -7.55
N ASP A 17 72.31 27.55 -6.58
CA ASP A 17 72.19 29.01 -6.44
C ASP A 17 71.39 29.40 -5.16
N ARG A 18 71.52 30.64 -4.72
CA ARG A 18 71.27 31.14 -3.37
C ARG A 18 69.86 31.72 -3.24
N GLY A 19 69.00 31.08 -2.45
CA GLY A 19 67.57 31.43 -2.31
C GLY A 19 67.05 31.56 -0.86
N ASN A 20 67.76 32.29 -0.01
CA ASN A 20 67.46 32.45 1.43
C ASN A 20 66.01 32.91 1.75
N LYS A 21 65.18 32.03 2.34
CA LYS A 21 64.08 32.41 3.27
C LYS A 21 63.97 31.44 4.45
N TYR A 22 64.50 31.86 5.58
CA TYR A 22 64.38 31.19 6.89
C TYR A 22 62.93 31.11 7.41
N LYS A 23 62.66 30.02 8.17
CA LYS A 23 61.82 29.96 9.39
C LYS A 23 60.29 30.24 9.22
N GLN A 24 59.35 29.50 9.82
CA GLN A 24 59.40 28.51 10.90
C GLN A 24 58.44 27.34 10.65
N GLN A 25 58.86 26.14 11.04
CA GLN A 25 58.02 24.94 11.04
C GLN A 25 57.06 24.98 12.25
N LYS A 26 55.79 25.36 12.05
CA LYS A 26 54.80 25.40 13.13
C LYS A 26 54.48 23.98 13.61
N GLN A 27 54.94 23.66 14.81
CA GLN A 27 54.57 22.46 15.56
C GLN A 27 53.04 22.44 15.77
N PHE A 28 52.33 21.49 15.16
CA PHE A 28 50.90 21.30 15.38
C PHE A 28 50.66 20.70 16.76
N THR A 29 50.43 21.54 17.76
CA THR A 29 49.98 21.09 19.08
C THR A 29 48.59 20.47 18.97
N LYS A 30 48.47 19.19 19.34
CA LYS A 30 47.18 18.48 19.39
C LYS A 30 46.32 19.09 20.51
N ARG A 31 45.48 20.07 20.18
CA ARG A 31 44.45 20.58 21.11
C ARG A 31 43.54 19.41 21.52
N PRO A 32 43.24 19.23 22.82
CA PRO A 32 42.27 18.23 23.25
C PRO A 32 40.91 18.57 22.63
N ARG A 33 40.20 17.54 22.14
CA ARG A 33 38.86 17.72 21.57
C ARG A 33 37.90 18.08 22.70
N GLN A 34 37.58 19.35 22.86
CA GLN A 34 36.47 19.78 23.70
C GLN A 34 35.20 19.06 23.23
N GLY A 35 34.49 18.42 24.16
CA GLY A 35 33.29 17.65 23.86
C GLY A 35 32.25 18.55 23.22
N ASN A 36 31.91 18.26 21.96
CA ASN A 36 30.96 19.05 21.20
C ASN A 36 29.54 18.71 21.66
N ASN A 37 29.14 19.23 22.81
CA ASN A 37 27.79 19.15 23.37
C ASN A 37 26.83 19.96 22.48
N ASN A 38 26.48 19.42 21.32
CA ASN A 38 25.49 19.98 20.43
C ASN A 38 24.08 19.58 20.94
N PRO A 39 23.29 20.52 21.49
CA PRO A 39 21.98 20.22 22.07
C PRO A 39 20.91 19.83 21.03
N TYR A 40 21.25 19.84 19.74
CA TYR A 40 20.37 19.44 18.64
C TYR A 40 20.42 17.94 18.30
N THR A 41 21.02 17.10 19.13
CA THR A 41 21.03 15.64 18.89
C THR A 41 19.80 14.95 19.47
N LYS A 42 18.97 14.41 18.57
CA LYS A 42 17.89 13.44 18.86
C LYS A 42 16.81 13.86 19.87
N ARG A 43 16.02 14.87 19.51
CA ARG A 43 14.56 14.75 19.74
C ARG A 43 14.01 13.74 18.75
N GLY A 44 14.11 12.46 19.10
CA GLY A 44 13.30 11.45 18.43
C GLY A 44 11.85 11.77 18.72
N HIS A 45 11.08 12.17 17.71
CA HIS A 45 9.64 12.32 17.88
C HIS A 45 9.09 11.01 18.44
N PRO A 46 8.40 11.00 19.60
CA PRO A 46 7.80 9.78 20.11
C PRO A 46 6.82 9.29 19.05
N LYS A 47 7.13 8.14 18.44
CA LYS A 47 6.24 7.47 17.49
C LYS A 47 4.96 7.20 18.25
N SER A 48 3.90 7.97 17.92
CA SER A 48 2.75 8.25 18.77
C SER A 48 2.28 7.01 19.53
N GLU A 49 2.30 7.08 20.86
CA GLU A 49 1.97 5.93 21.73
C GLU A 49 0.56 5.40 21.42
N SER A 50 -0.36 6.29 21.04
CA SER A 50 -1.70 5.99 20.52
C SER A 50 -1.75 5.02 19.33
N ALA A 51 -0.75 5.03 18.45
CA ALA A 51 -0.71 4.14 17.30
C ALA A 51 -0.23 2.73 17.68
N LYS A 52 0.66 2.62 18.68
CA LYS A 52 1.10 1.33 19.23
C LYS A 52 -0.01 0.70 20.08
N SER A 53 -0.64 1.49 20.96
CA SER A 53 -1.75 1.00 21.78
C SER A 53 -2.92 0.53 20.93
N ALA A 54 -3.24 1.21 19.82
CA ALA A 54 -4.27 0.76 18.89
C ALA A 54 -3.96 -0.61 18.25
N GLU A 55 -2.70 -0.88 17.84
CA GLU A 55 -2.32 -2.19 17.30
C GLU A 55 -2.30 -3.28 18.39
N GLU A 56 -1.89 -2.94 19.62
CA GLU A 56 -1.94 -3.85 20.77
C GLU A 56 -3.37 -4.21 21.17
N GLU A 57 -4.29 -3.25 21.24
CA GLU A 57 -5.73 -3.51 21.49
C GLU A 57 -6.37 -4.32 20.35
N ALA A 58 -6.04 -4.02 19.09
CA ALA A 58 -6.46 -4.84 17.96
C ALA A 58 -5.97 -6.29 18.12
N GLN A 59 -4.71 -6.50 18.53
CA GLN A 59 -4.16 -7.83 18.77
C GLN A 59 -4.82 -8.55 19.96
N LYS A 60 -5.15 -7.83 21.04
CA LYS A 60 -5.91 -8.36 22.19
C LYS A 60 -7.31 -8.81 21.74
N SER A 61 -8.02 -8.02 20.94
CA SER A 61 -9.35 -8.39 20.43
C SER A 61 -9.33 -9.64 19.52
N ILE A 62 -8.32 -9.78 18.67
CA ILE A 62 -8.11 -10.99 17.85
C ILE A 62 -7.84 -12.22 18.74
N ASN A 63 -7.08 -12.04 19.82
CA ASN A 63 -6.79 -13.14 20.75
C ASN A 63 -8.01 -13.53 21.59
N ALA A 64 -8.85 -12.57 21.98
CA ALA A 64 -10.14 -12.83 22.63
C ALA A 64 -11.08 -13.66 21.73
N LEU A 65 -11.20 -13.31 20.44
CA LEU A 65 -11.95 -14.12 19.47
C LEU A 65 -11.39 -15.55 19.32
N LYS A 66 -10.06 -15.71 19.23
CA LYS A 66 -9.42 -17.03 19.18
C LYS A 66 -9.76 -17.89 20.39
N SER A 67 -9.78 -17.29 21.59
CA SER A 67 -10.24 -17.98 22.80
C SER A 67 -11.72 -18.36 22.69
N ARG A 68 -12.61 -17.41 22.34
CA ARG A 68 -14.06 -17.70 22.21
C ARG A 68 -14.35 -18.82 21.21
N VAL A 69 -13.71 -18.81 20.04
CA VAL A 69 -13.85 -19.88 19.04
C VAL A 69 -13.36 -21.22 19.59
N ARG A 70 -12.21 -21.25 20.29
CA ARG A 70 -11.69 -22.47 20.92
C ARG A 70 -12.63 -23.00 22.01
N ASP A 71 -13.17 -22.12 22.84
CA ASP A 71 -14.01 -22.49 23.98
C ASP A 71 -15.38 -23.00 23.52
N LEU A 72 -16.01 -22.32 22.54
CA LEU A 72 -17.23 -22.82 21.87
C LEU A 72 -17.00 -24.16 21.17
N SER A 73 -15.87 -24.32 20.46
CA SER A 73 -15.53 -25.58 19.78
C SER A 73 -15.34 -26.73 20.77
N ARG A 74 -14.73 -26.46 21.93
CA ARG A 74 -14.55 -27.44 23.02
C ARG A 74 -15.87 -27.79 23.69
N LEU A 75 -16.71 -26.79 23.96
CA LEU A 75 -18.06 -26.98 24.52
C LEU A 75 -18.89 -27.89 23.64
N LEU A 76 -19.03 -27.57 22.36
CA LEU A 76 -19.81 -28.37 21.38
C LEU A 76 -19.26 -29.79 21.20
N ARG A 77 -17.93 -29.98 21.28
CA ARG A 77 -17.32 -31.31 21.25
C ARG A 77 -17.69 -32.14 22.49
N HIS A 78 -17.66 -31.54 23.68
CA HIS A 78 -18.04 -32.25 24.92
C HIS A 78 -19.54 -32.55 24.97
N THR A 79 -20.40 -31.57 24.72
CA THR A 79 -21.86 -31.76 24.78
C THR A 79 -22.41 -32.66 23.66
N GLY A 80 -21.63 -32.90 22.60
CA GLY A 80 -21.93 -33.86 21.54
C GLY A 80 -21.38 -35.28 21.77
N SER A 81 -20.42 -35.47 22.69
CA SER A 81 -19.80 -36.79 22.98
C SER A 81 -20.24 -37.37 24.32
N ASP A 82 -20.44 -36.53 25.33
CA ASP A 82 -20.74 -36.93 26.69
C ASP A 82 -22.26 -36.93 26.92
N GLU A 83 -22.90 -38.11 26.95
CA GLU A 83 -24.36 -38.23 27.09
C GLU A 83 -24.91 -37.62 28.39
N LYS A 84 -24.09 -37.59 29.46
CA LYS A 84 -24.39 -36.91 30.73
C LYS A 84 -24.45 -35.39 30.63
N ASN A 85 -23.77 -34.79 29.64
CA ASN A 85 -23.68 -33.34 29.41
C ASN A 85 -24.38 -32.95 28.09
N ARG A 86 -25.32 -33.77 27.62
CA ARG A 86 -25.98 -33.59 26.32
C ARG A 86 -26.82 -32.30 26.31
N MET A 87 -26.47 -31.39 25.41
CA MET A 87 -27.13 -30.09 25.26
C MET A 87 -28.45 -30.21 24.46
N PRO A 88 -29.52 -29.48 24.84
CA PRO A 88 -30.74 -29.38 24.03
C PRO A 88 -30.46 -28.85 22.61
N GLN A 89 -31.16 -29.39 21.61
CA GLN A 89 -30.86 -29.14 20.20
C GLN A 89 -30.94 -27.64 19.80
N GLY A 90 -31.90 -26.88 20.34
CA GLY A 90 -32.02 -25.44 20.07
C GLY A 90 -30.79 -24.66 20.53
N ILE A 91 -30.38 -24.85 21.80
CA ILE A 91 -29.18 -24.22 22.38
C ILE A 91 -27.92 -24.64 21.60
N ARG A 92 -27.86 -25.89 21.15
CA ARG A 92 -26.75 -26.38 20.31
C ARG A 92 -26.65 -25.60 19.00
N ILE A 93 -27.76 -25.42 18.27
CA ILE A 93 -27.82 -24.66 17.02
C ILE A 93 -27.40 -23.19 17.26
N GLU A 94 -27.85 -22.57 18.35
CA GLU A 94 -27.42 -21.21 18.73
C GLU A 94 -25.90 -21.12 18.93
N ARG A 95 -25.28 -22.10 19.59
CA ARG A 95 -23.82 -22.12 19.82
C ARG A 95 -23.02 -22.46 18.56
N GLU A 96 -23.57 -23.29 17.67
CA GLU A 96 -22.99 -23.55 16.34
C GLU A 96 -23.00 -22.26 15.50
N ARG A 97 -24.12 -21.54 15.46
CA ARG A 97 -24.25 -20.22 14.81
C ARG A 97 -23.34 -19.15 15.44
N GLU A 98 -23.22 -19.12 16.77
CA GLU A 98 -22.29 -18.22 17.47
C GLU A 98 -20.83 -18.51 17.07
N LEU A 99 -20.45 -19.79 17.02
CA LEU A 99 -19.13 -20.24 16.61
C LEU A 99 -18.81 -19.86 15.16
N GLU A 100 -19.76 -20.00 14.23
CA GLU A 100 -19.61 -19.55 12.84
C GLU A 100 -19.40 -18.04 12.74
N SER A 101 -20.21 -17.26 13.46
CA SER A 101 -20.07 -15.79 13.53
C SER A 101 -18.69 -15.38 14.05
N CYS A 102 -18.25 -15.96 15.17
CA CYS A 102 -16.92 -15.69 15.73
C CYS A 102 -15.77 -16.14 14.82
N LYS A 103 -15.93 -17.20 14.02
CA LYS A 103 -14.95 -17.60 13.00
C LYS A 103 -14.85 -16.58 11.88
N HIS A 104 -15.99 -16.14 11.32
CA HIS A 104 -16.03 -15.14 10.27
C HIS A 104 -15.38 -13.81 10.72
N GLU A 105 -15.75 -13.31 11.90
CA GLU A 105 -15.17 -12.09 12.49
C GLU A 105 -13.65 -12.22 12.73
N LEU A 106 -13.20 -13.41 13.16
CA LEU A 106 -11.78 -13.73 13.35
C LEU A 106 -11.02 -13.78 12.03
N GLU A 107 -11.61 -14.35 10.98
CA GLU A 107 -11.01 -14.37 9.64
C GLU A 107 -10.91 -12.96 9.05
N GLU A 108 -11.98 -12.15 9.15
CA GLU A 108 -11.97 -10.76 8.71
C GLU A 108 -10.90 -9.93 9.44
N ARG A 109 -10.86 -9.95 10.79
CA ARG A 109 -9.83 -9.22 11.54
C ARG A 109 -8.41 -9.69 11.22
N GLN A 110 -8.21 -11.00 11.03
CA GLN A 110 -6.90 -11.52 10.62
C GLN A 110 -6.53 -11.12 9.19
N THR A 111 -7.48 -11.07 8.24
CA THR A 111 -7.21 -10.53 6.90
C THR A 111 -6.75 -9.10 7.01
N ALA A 112 -7.57 -8.20 7.59
CA ALA A 112 -7.24 -6.79 7.79
C ALA A 112 -5.87 -6.57 8.45
N GLN A 113 -5.52 -7.37 9.46
CA GLN A 113 -4.20 -7.31 10.09
C GLN A 113 -3.06 -7.69 9.13
N ARG A 114 -3.23 -8.75 8.32
CA ARG A 114 -2.25 -9.15 7.29
C ARG A 114 -2.11 -8.07 6.21
N GLU A 115 -3.20 -7.45 5.77
CA GLU A 115 -3.14 -6.37 4.74
C GLU A 115 -2.46 -5.12 5.29
N SER A 116 -2.77 -4.72 6.52
CA SER A 116 -2.14 -3.57 7.19
C SER A 116 -0.62 -3.77 7.35
N LYS A 117 -0.18 -4.95 7.80
CA LYS A 117 1.25 -5.29 7.92
C LYS A 117 1.93 -5.25 6.56
N PHE A 118 1.38 -5.94 5.57
CA PHE A 118 1.90 -5.96 4.20
C PHE A 118 1.98 -4.55 3.58
N LYS A 119 0.95 -3.71 3.74
CA LYS A 119 0.94 -2.30 3.35
C LYS A 119 2.09 -1.53 4.03
N SER A 120 2.27 -1.72 5.34
CA SER A 120 3.34 -1.05 6.10
C SER A 120 4.75 -1.47 5.64
N ASP A 121 4.94 -2.74 5.29
CA ASP A 121 6.20 -3.30 4.80
C ASP A 121 6.55 -2.77 3.40
N ILE A 122 5.57 -2.79 2.48
CA ILE A 122 5.72 -2.26 1.10
C ILE A 122 6.00 -0.76 1.13
N ILE A 123 5.26 0.02 1.93
CA ILE A 123 5.51 1.45 2.13
C ILE A 123 6.95 1.65 2.64
N SER A 124 7.33 0.98 3.73
CA SER A 124 8.67 1.13 4.34
C SER A 124 9.80 0.78 3.37
N LYS A 125 9.66 -0.32 2.62
CA LYS A 125 10.64 -0.79 1.63
C LYS A 125 10.88 0.21 0.50
N TYR A 126 9.81 0.82 -0.04
CA TYR A 126 9.91 1.69 -1.21
C TYR A 126 9.87 3.19 -0.89
N HIS A 127 9.65 3.59 0.37
CA HIS A 127 9.54 4.99 0.80
C HIS A 127 10.71 5.85 0.32
N MET A 128 11.96 5.39 0.50
CA MET A 128 13.15 6.13 0.05
C MET A 128 13.25 6.24 -1.47
N VAL A 129 12.96 5.17 -2.21
CA VAL A 129 12.97 5.19 -3.70
C VAL A 129 11.91 6.18 -4.21
N ARG A 130 10.67 6.05 -3.74
CA ARG A 130 9.55 6.95 -4.08
C ARG A 130 9.85 8.40 -3.71
N PHE A 131 10.54 8.66 -2.59
CA PHE A 131 10.93 10.00 -2.17
C PHE A 131 11.93 10.65 -3.14
N PHE A 132 13.00 9.95 -3.53
CA PHE A 132 13.97 10.48 -4.49
C PHE A 132 13.37 10.66 -5.89
N GLU A 133 12.54 9.73 -6.35
CA GLU A 133 11.85 9.85 -7.63
C GLU A 133 10.84 11.01 -7.62
N ARG A 134 10.09 11.20 -6.53
CA ARG A 134 9.18 12.34 -6.34
C ARG A 134 9.93 13.66 -6.42
N GLN A 135 11.06 13.79 -5.71
CA GLN A 135 11.91 14.98 -5.80
C GLN A 135 12.41 15.22 -7.23
N LYS A 136 12.78 14.16 -7.96
CA LYS A 136 13.24 14.24 -9.36
C LYS A 136 12.10 14.67 -10.29
N ALA A 137 10.91 14.11 -10.15
CA ALA A 137 9.71 14.49 -10.91
C ALA A 137 9.31 15.95 -10.63
N THR A 138 9.17 16.35 -9.36
CA THR A 138 8.87 17.74 -8.98
C THR A 138 9.90 18.74 -9.52
N ARG A 139 11.20 18.41 -9.51
CA ARG A 139 12.24 19.24 -10.14
C ARG A 139 12.09 19.31 -11.67
N THR A 140 11.64 18.23 -12.30
CA THR A 140 11.44 18.15 -13.75
C THR A 140 10.25 18.99 -14.18
N VAL A 141 9.10 18.85 -13.53
CA VAL A 141 7.91 19.71 -13.71
C VAL A 141 8.26 21.19 -13.56
N LYS A 142 8.89 21.59 -12.44
CA LYS A 142 9.32 22.98 -12.22
C LYS A 142 10.28 23.51 -13.28
N ARG A 143 11.20 22.67 -13.78
CA ARG A 143 12.12 23.04 -14.87
C ARG A 143 11.37 23.25 -16.19
N LEU A 144 10.40 22.39 -16.50
CA LEU A 144 9.62 22.47 -17.74
C LEU A 144 8.68 23.67 -17.75
N HIS A 145 7.97 23.99 -16.67
CA HIS A 145 7.20 25.26 -16.58
C HIS A 145 8.10 26.49 -16.77
N LYS A 146 9.31 26.49 -16.18
CA LYS A 146 10.26 27.60 -16.39
C LYS A 146 10.72 27.71 -17.84
N GLN A 147 10.89 26.58 -18.55
CA GLN A 147 11.20 26.58 -19.98
C GLN A 147 10.02 27.11 -20.80
N LEU A 148 8.79 26.66 -20.53
CA LEU A 148 7.59 27.14 -21.22
C LEU A 148 7.40 28.66 -21.05
N ALA A 149 7.60 29.19 -19.84
CA ALA A 149 7.52 30.63 -19.58
C ALA A 149 8.61 31.48 -20.24
N ALA A 150 9.64 30.86 -20.83
CA ALA A 150 10.74 31.51 -21.54
C ALA A 150 10.71 31.27 -23.06
N LEU A 151 9.68 30.58 -23.56
CA LEU A 151 9.51 30.27 -24.98
C LEU A 151 8.51 31.23 -25.64
N GLU A 152 8.89 31.79 -26.77
CA GLU A 152 8.05 32.71 -27.55
C GLU A 152 7.32 31.98 -28.69
N ASP A 153 7.96 30.96 -29.30
CA ASP A 153 7.37 30.14 -30.37
C ASP A 153 6.23 29.22 -29.87
N GLU A 154 5.19 29.11 -30.68
CA GLU A 154 3.97 28.36 -30.36
C GLU A 154 4.12 26.85 -30.62
N SER A 155 4.96 26.45 -31.59
CA SER A 155 5.23 25.03 -31.86
C SER A 155 6.04 24.42 -30.71
N GLU A 156 7.12 25.08 -30.28
CA GLU A 156 7.91 24.64 -29.12
C GLU A 156 7.09 24.65 -27.81
N LYS A 157 6.17 25.61 -27.61
CA LYS A 157 5.23 25.58 -26.47
C LYS A 157 4.34 24.33 -26.49
N ALA A 158 3.78 23.95 -27.64
CA ALA A 158 2.91 22.78 -27.76
C ALA A 158 3.66 21.47 -27.41
N GLU A 159 4.93 21.34 -27.81
CA GLU A 159 5.78 20.22 -27.38
C GLU A 159 6.06 20.26 -25.88
N LYS A 160 6.42 21.42 -25.31
CA LYS A 160 6.65 21.55 -23.86
C LYS A 160 5.41 21.26 -23.03
N MET A 161 4.21 21.61 -23.48
CA MET A 161 2.97 21.27 -22.79
C MET A 161 2.80 19.75 -22.67
N ARG A 162 3.12 18.98 -23.73
CA ARG A 162 3.12 17.50 -23.68
C ARG A 162 4.17 16.98 -22.69
N SER A 163 5.38 17.55 -22.70
CA SER A 163 6.41 17.19 -21.72
C SER A 163 6.04 17.52 -20.27
N ILE A 164 5.29 18.60 -20.04
CA ILE A 164 4.77 18.97 -18.72
C ILE A 164 3.76 17.93 -18.25
N HIS A 165 2.74 17.62 -19.08
CA HIS A 165 1.74 16.57 -18.78
C HIS A 165 2.42 15.23 -18.44
N ASN A 166 3.37 14.77 -19.25
CA ASN A 166 4.12 13.54 -18.98
C ASN A 166 4.91 13.61 -17.65
N ALA A 167 5.48 14.77 -17.31
CA ALA A 167 6.18 14.98 -16.05
C ALA A 167 5.25 15.08 -14.83
N GLU A 168 4.01 15.53 -15.03
CA GLU A 168 2.94 15.54 -14.03
C GLU A 168 2.40 14.12 -13.78
N VAL A 169 2.21 13.31 -14.82
CA VAL A 169 1.91 11.87 -14.69
C VAL A 169 3.06 11.14 -13.98
N ASP A 170 4.33 11.41 -14.33
CA ASP A 170 5.50 10.88 -13.60
C ASP A 170 5.46 11.28 -12.10
N LEU A 171 5.10 12.54 -11.78
CA LEU A 171 4.97 12.98 -10.39
C LEU A 171 3.84 12.22 -9.68
N ASN A 172 2.65 12.20 -10.27
CA ASN A 172 1.46 11.53 -9.74
C ASN A 172 1.67 10.03 -9.57
N TYR A 173 2.45 9.38 -10.42
CA TYR A 173 2.86 7.99 -10.25
C TYR A 173 3.62 7.83 -8.92
N THR A 174 4.61 8.68 -8.61
CA THR A 174 5.32 8.59 -7.32
C THR A 174 4.43 8.89 -6.09
N LEU A 175 3.38 9.70 -6.28
CA LEU A 175 2.40 10.06 -5.24
C LEU A 175 1.41 8.91 -4.97
N TYR A 176 0.73 8.45 -6.03
CA TYR A 176 -0.48 7.63 -5.99
C TYR A 176 -0.27 6.17 -6.41
N TYR A 177 0.95 5.71 -6.70
CA TYR A 177 1.21 4.28 -6.93
C TYR A 177 0.63 3.43 -5.77
N PRO A 178 -0.19 2.39 -6.06
CA PRO A 178 -0.96 1.66 -5.06
C PRO A 178 -0.11 1.15 -3.89
N LEU A 179 -0.57 1.41 -2.66
CA LEU A 179 0.21 1.13 -1.45
C LEU A 179 0.35 -0.37 -1.15
N LEU A 180 -0.48 -1.19 -1.78
CA LEU A 180 -0.48 -2.65 -1.71
C LEU A 180 0.27 -3.32 -2.88
N LYS A 181 0.88 -2.56 -3.80
CA LYS A 181 1.66 -3.11 -4.93
C LYS A 181 3.16 -2.84 -4.76
N THR A 182 3.99 -3.76 -5.28
CA THR A 182 5.44 -3.56 -5.34
C THR A 182 5.78 -2.44 -6.30
N TYR A 183 6.37 -1.36 -5.80
CA TYR A 183 6.67 -0.17 -6.60
C TYR A 183 7.69 -0.47 -7.71
N VAL A 184 7.35 -0.11 -8.95
CA VAL A 184 8.25 -0.16 -10.11
C VAL A 184 8.85 1.22 -10.34
N SER A 185 10.18 1.32 -10.26
CA SER A 185 10.95 2.57 -10.38
C SER A 185 10.80 3.21 -11.77
N LEU A 186 10.52 4.52 -11.80
CA LEU A 186 10.49 5.33 -13.04
C LEU A 186 11.91 5.63 -13.54
N TYR A 187 12.87 5.72 -12.62
CA TYR A 187 14.23 6.16 -12.87
C TYR A 187 15.25 5.16 -12.31
N PRO A 188 15.26 3.91 -12.82
CA PRO A 188 16.15 2.87 -12.34
C PRO A 188 17.60 3.35 -12.39
N ARG A 189 18.33 3.13 -11.30
CA ARG A 189 19.75 3.48 -11.23
C ARG A 189 20.52 2.50 -12.11
N GLN A 190 21.04 2.98 -13.23
CA GLN A 190 21.85 2.19 -14.17
C GLN A 190 22.90 1.38 -13.38
N ALA A 191 22.78 0.05 -13.44
CA ALA A 191 23.76 -0.84 -12.84
C ALA A 191 25.03 -0.81 -13.71
N LYS A 192 26.21 -0.83 -13.08
CA LYS A 192 27.48 -0.70 -13.81
C LYS A 192 27.78 -1.87 -14.75
N ASP A 193 27.04 -2.97 -14.63
CA ASP A 193 27.28 -4.22 -15.33
C ASP A 193 26.39 -4.40 -16.59
N SER A 194 25.48 -3.47 -16.87
CA SER A 194 24.67 -3.47 -18.11
C SER A 194 25.30 -2.62 -19.20
N GLU A 195 26.42 -3.08 -19.75
CA GLU A 195 27.23 -2.43 -20.80
C GLU A 195 26.55 -2.38 -22.19
N LYS A 196 25.20 -2.36 -22.21
CA LYS A 196 24.38 -2.31 -23.43
C LYS A 196 23.16 -1.39 -23.35
N SER A 197 23.13 -0.48 -22.38
CA SER A 197 22.32 0.74 -22.41
C SER A 197 23.20 1.96 -22.14
N ALA A 198 24.25 2.10 -22.97
CA ALA A 198 25.05 3.31 -23.04
C ALA A 198 24.20 4.52 -23.46
N GLU A 199 24.79 5.70 -23.33
CA GLU A 199 24.13 7.00 -23.33
C GLU A 199 23.31 7.27 -22.05
N ALA A 200 23.41 8.50 -21.56
CA ALA A 200 22.42 9.02 -20.63
C ALA A 200 21.11 9.11 -21.41
N ALA A 201 20.30 8.05 -21.33
CA ALA A 201 19.07 7.92 -22.10
C ALA A 201 18.35 9.28 -22.07
N PRO A 202 18.01 9.86 -23.25
CA PRO A 202 17.34 11.13 -23.29
C PRO A 202 16.09 11.04 -22.42
N LEU A 203 15.58 12.19 -21.97
CA LEU A 203 14.31 12.22 -21.25
C LEU A 203 13.21 11.79 -22.24
N VAL A 204 13.05 10.48 -22.44
CA VAL A 204 12.10 9.90 -23.38
C VAL A 204 10.74 10.33 -22.88
N ASP A 205 10.13 11.20 -23.67
CA ASP A 205 8.93 11.91 -23.27
C ASP A 205 7.74 10.98 -23.51
N GLY A 206 7.35 10.27 -22.45
CA GLY A 206 6.38 9.19 -22.52
C GLY A 206 6.42 8.26 -21.29
N PRO A 207 5.73 7.11 -21.37
CA PRO A 207 5.53 6.19 -20.25
C PRO A 207 6.83 5.57 -19.72
N LYS A 208 6.98 5.57 -18.40
CA LYS A 208 8.15 5.06 -17.68
C LYS A 208 7.73 4.09 -16.57
N GLY A 209 8.66 3.23 -16.13
CA GLY A 209 8.39 2.21 -15.11
C GLY A 209 7.37 1.17 -15.58
N ASP A 210 6.32 0.94 -14.80
CA ASP A 210 5.19 0.12 -15.23
C ASP A 210 4.26 0.92 -16.16
N VAL A 211 4.36 0.66 -17.46
CA VAL A 211 3.60 1.34 -18.53
C VAL A 211 2.08 1.21 -18.33
N ASN A 212 1.60 0.08 -17.79
CA ASN A 212 0.17 -0.10 -17.53
C ASN A 212 -0.26 0.79 -16.36
N MET A 213 0.52 0.78 -15.28
CA MET A 213 0.24 1.64 -14.13
C MET A 213 0.34 3.14 -14.49
N TRP A 214 1.33 3.53 -15.29
CA TRP A 214 1.51 4.90 -15.78
C TRP A 214 0.25 5.39 -16.52
N LYS A 215 -0.29 4.57 -17.43
CA LYS A 215 -1.56 4.87 -18.13
C LYS A 215 -2.79 4.86 -17.22
N THR A 216 -2.83 4.05 -16.16
CA THR A 216 -3.91 4.14 -15.17
C THR A 216 -3.81 5.39 -14.30
N VAL A 217 -2.60 5.88 -14.01
CA VAL A 217 -2.37 7.16 -13.32
C VAL A 217 -2.80 8.33 -14.20
N GLU A 218 -2.46 8.32 -15.49
CA GLU A 218 -2.90 9.32 -16.47
C GLU A 218 -4.43 9.43 -16.52
N LYS A 219 -5.14 8.30 -16.68
CA LYS A 219 -6.61 8.27 -16.64
C LYS A 219 -7.18 8.72 -15.28
N ALA A 220 -6.63 8.22 -14.18
CA ALA A 220 -7.09 8.61 -12.84
C ALA A 220 -6.82 10.10 -12.53
N MET A 221 -5.85 10.73 -13.19
CA MET A 221 -5.57 12.17 -13.13
C MET A 221 -6.64 12.96 -13.89
N GLU A 222 -7.06 12.50 -15.08
CA GLU A 222 -8.18 13.06 -15.85
C GLU A 222 -9.52 12.90 -15.09
N ASP A 223 -9.78 11.70 -14.57
CA ASP A 223 -11.01 11.34 -13.83
C ASP A 223 -11.04 11.86 -12.38
N GLN A 224 -9.95 12.48 -11.90
CA GLN A 224 -9.75 12.92 -10.50
C GLN A 224 -9.85 11.81 -9.42
N THR A 225 -9.68 10.54 -9.81
CA THR A 225 -9.79 9.32 -8.95
C THR A 225 -8.44 8.82 -8.40
N LEU A 226 -7.43 9.69 -8.34
CA LEU A 226 -6.06 9.34 -7.92
C LEU A 226 -5.95 8.72 -6.51
N GLU A 227 -6.80 9.09 -5.57
CA GLU A 227 -6.76 8.52 -4.21
C GLU A 227 -7.36 7.10 -4.16
N ASP A 228 -8.39 6.82 -4.98
CA ASP A 228 -8.96 5.48 -5.13
C ASP A 228 -7.93 4.52 -5.77
N LEU A 229 -7.13 5.00 -6.72
CA LEU A 229 -6.00 4.25 -7.26
C LEU A 229 -4.95 3.95 -6.17
N ARG A 230 -4.65 4.91 -5.30
CA ARG A 230 -3.64 4.76 -4.22
C ARG A 230 -4.02 3.70 -3.19
N GLU A 231 -5.31 3.58 -2.86
CA GLU A 231 -5.85 2.55 -1.98
C GLU A 231 -6.37 1.29 -2.72
N SER A 232 -6.18 1.22 -4.04
CA SER A 232 -6.62 0.08 -4.86
C SER A 232 -5.98 -1.24 -4.45
N ARG A 233 -6.85 -2.26 -4.31
CA ARG A 233 -6.52 -3.67 -4.03
C ARG A 233 -6.38 -4.51 -5.30
N GLU A 234 -6.65 -3.96 -6.48
CA GLU A 234 -6.78 -4.73 -7.72
C GLU A 234 -5.51 -5.52 -8.07
N GLY A 235 -5.63 -6.84 -8.28
CA GLY A 235 -4.50 -7.70 -8.64
C GLY A 235 -3.48 -7.96 -7.52
N VAL A 236 -3.76 -7.57 -6.27
CA VAL A 236 -2.85 -7.82 -5.13
C VAL A 236 -3.10 -9.20 -4.53
N ILE A 237 -2.06 -10.04 -4.52
CA ILE A 237 -2.02 -11.29 -3.75
C ILE A 237 -1.29 -11.01 -2.43
N ILE A 238 -2.04 -10.95 -1.33
CA ILE A 238 -1.48 -10.76 0.02
C ILE A 238 -1.09 -12.14 0.58
N PRO A 239 0.18 -12.39 0.93
CA PRO A 239 0.62 -13.70 1.43
C PRO A 239 -0.19 -14.16 2.65
N GLY A 240 -0.76 -15.36 2.57
CA GLY A 240 -1.56 -15.96 3.65
C GLY A 240 -2.94 -15.33 3.88
N ALA A 241 -3.43 -14.48 2.98
CA ALA A 241 -4.85 -14.09 2.96
C ALA A 241 -5.64 -14.97 1.97
N PRO A 242 -6.85 -15.44 2.32
CA PRO A 242 -7.77 -15.99 1.33
C PRO A 242 -8.03 -14.95 0.22
N ALA A 243 -8.19 -15.42 -1.01
CA ALA A 243 -8.52 -14.58 -2.14
C ALA A 243 -9.93 -13.98 -1.93
N ARG A 244 -10.00 -12.76 -1.39
CA ARG A 244 -11.26 -12.04 -1.22
C ARG A 244 -11.81 -11.75 -2.61
N SER A 245 -12.85 -12.49 -3.00
CA SER A 245 -13.57 -12.26 -4.25
C SER A 245 -14.04 -10.82 -4.26
N GLN A 246 -13.64 -10.05 -5.28
CA GLN A 246 -14.05 -8.66 -5.43
C GLN A 246 -15.59 -8.58 -5.36
N PRO A 247 -16.17 -7.65 -4.58
CA PRO A 247 -17.61 -7.47 -4.56
C PRO A 247 -18.06 -7.03 -5.96
N LYS A 248 -18.71 -7.93 -6.71
CA LYS A 248 -19.33 -7.55 -7.97
C LYS A 248 -20.37 -6.48 -7.66
N ALA A 249 -20.19 -5.28 -8.22
CA ALA A 249 -21.08 -4.16 -8.00
C ALA A 249 -22.54 -4.57 -8.23
N ALA A 250 -23.36 -4.41 -7.20
CA ALA A 250 -24.77 -4.78 -7.25
C ALA A 250 -25.49 -3.88 -8.26
N LYS A 251 -25.72 -4.40 -9.48
CA LYS A 251 -26.60 -3.76 -10.46
C LYS A 251 -28.01 -3.68 -9.89
N LYS A 252 -28.40 -2.50 -9.43
CA LYS A 252 -29.81 -2.17 -9.12
C LYS A 252 -30.63 -2.22 -10.41
N SER A 253 -31.26 -3.36 -10.69
CA SER A 253 -32.34 -3.44 -11.69
C SER A 253 -33.63 -2.93 -11.05
N GLY A 254 -33.96 -1.66 -11.30
CA GLY A 254 -35.18 -1.05 -10.80
C GLY A 254 -36.42 -1.37 -11.66
N LYS A 255 -37.43 -1.94 -11.01
CA LYS A 255 -38.85 -1.55 -11.10
C LYS A 255 -39.60 -1.66 -12.45
N SER A 256 -40.61 -2.52 -12.45
CA SER A 256 -41.96 -2.13 -12.90
C SER A 256 -43.04 -2.98 -12.20
N ASN A 257 -43.82 -2.36 -11.31
CA ASN A 257 -45.17 -2.87 -10.98
C ASN A 257 -46.10 -2.47 -12.12
N LYS A 258 -47.03 -3.35 -12.51
CA LYS A 258 -48.31 -2.93 -13.08
C LYS A 258 -49.41 -3.87 -12.61
N THR A 259 -50.24 -3.34 -11.71
CA THR A 259 -51.59 -3.85 -11.45
C THR A 259 -52.51 -3.24 -12.49
N GLU A 260 -53.39 -4.04 -13.12
CA GLU A 260 -54.77 -3.63 -13.44
C GLU A 260 -55.59 -4.85 -13.89
N GLU A 261 -56.90 -4.66 -14.00
CA GLU A 261 -57.91 -5.67 -13.68
C GLU A 261 -58.78 -6.06 -14.88
N SER A 262 -59.47 -7.20 -14.72
CA SER A 262 -60.85 -7.48 -15.18
C SER A 262 -61.11 -8.31 -16.46
N LYS A 263 -62.00 -9.30 -16.26
CA LYS A 263 -63.02 -9.86 -17.18
C LYS A 263 -62.61 -10.74 -18.38
N GLU A 264 -63.35 -11.80 -18.76
CA GLU A 264 -64.46 -12.57 -18.16
C GLU A 264 -64.69 -13.87 -18.98
N LYS A 265 -65.44 -14.86 -18.44
CA LYS A 265 -66.07 -16.05 -19.11
C LYS A 265 -65.16 -17.26 -19.45
N THR A 266 -65.60 -18.53 -19.34
CA THR A 266 -66.84 -19.15 -18.78
C THR A 266 -66.62 -20.68 -18.55
N SER A 267 -67.54 -21.29 -17.78
CA SER A 267 -67.75 -22.74 -17.53
C SER A 267 -66.95 -23.36 -16.37
N GLY A 268 -67.56 -24.13 -15.45
CA GLY A 268 -69.00 -24.40 -15.32
C GLY A 268 -69.35 -25.73 -14.64
N ALA A 269 -69.09 -25.85 -13.34
CA ALA A 269 -69.68 -26.84 -12.43
C ALA A 269 -69.32 -26.45 -10.97
N GLY A 270 -70.18 -26.56 -9.96
CA GLY A 270 -71.58 -26.98 -10.00
C GLY A 270 -72.02 -27.81 -8.78
N THR A 271 -71.78 -27.34 -7.55
CA THR A 271 -72.34 -27.94 -6.32
C THR A 271 -72.53 -26.85 -5.26
N ASN A 272 -73.78 -26.63 -4.86
CA ASN A 272 -74.13 -25.82 -3.69
C ASN A 272 -74.04 -26.67 -2.41
N GLY A 273 -73.92 -25.99 -1.28
CA GLY A 273 -73.94 -26.57 0.06
C GLY A 273 -73.82 -25.44 1.08
N ASP A 274 -74.93 -24.73 1.31
CA ASP A 274 -75.07 -23.80 2.43
C ASP A 274 -75.06 -24.59 3.75
N GLU A 275 -74.37 -24.09 4.76
CA GLU A 275 -74.74 -24.26 6.17
C GLU A 275 -74.09 -23.13 6.98
N ASP A 276 -74.93 -22.28 7.58
CA ASP A 276 -74.52 -21.17 8.43
C ASP A 276 -74.05 -21.68 9.80
N GLU A 277 -72.97 -21.13 10.35
CA GLU A 277 -72.75 -21.15 11.81
C GLU A 277 -71.96 -19.91 12.27
N ASP A 278 -72.65 -19.00 12.96
CA ASP A 278 -72.06 -17.88 13.69
C ASP A 278 -71.21 -18.41 14.86
N SER A 279 -69.95 -17.96 14.97
CA SER A 279 -69.26 -17.96 16.27
C SER A 279 -68.24 -16.82 16.36
N ASP A 280 -68.71 -15.71 16.92
CA ASP A 280 -67.88 -14.68 17.56
C ASP A 280 -67.25 -15.28 18.83
N ASP A 281 -65.92 -15.35 18.89
CA ASP A 281 -65.19 -15.44 20.15
C ASP A 281 -63.82 -14.72 20.05
N GLY A 282 -63.83 -13.44 20.42
CA GLY A 282 -62.63 -12.62 20.55
C GLY A 282 -61.79 -13.02 21.77
N PHE A 283 -60.88 -13.99 21.61
CA PHE A 283 -60.11 -14.55 22.71
C PHE A 283 -58.62 -14.11 22.74
N PHE A 284 -58.32 -13.28 23.73
CA PHE A 284 -57.01 -12.86 24.28
C PHE A 284 -56.09 -11.91 23.50
N ALA A 285 -56.08 -10.67 24.01
CA ALA A 285 -54.85 -10.02 24.49
C ALA A 285 -54.41 -10.59 25.85
#